data_AF-A0A1I4QHD2-F1
#
_entry.id   AF-A0A1I4QHD2-F1
#
_cell.length_a   1.000
_cell.length_b   1.000
_cell.length_c   1.000
_cell.angle_alpha   90.00
_cell.angle_beta   90.00
_cell.angle_gamma   90.00
#
_symmetry.space_group_name_H-M   'P 1'
#
loop_
_entity.id
_entity.type
_entity.pdbx_description
1 polymer ?
#
loop_
_entity_poly.entity_id
_entity_poly.type
_entity_poly.pdbx_seq_one_letter_code
_entity_poly.pdbx_strand_id
1 'polypeptide(L)'
;MQAQKAAAVLLDAALIAVTLPTLCELVWVLRKAYGLQILDVARAIRALIATANVEMNRPAVAAGLAVLEAGGDFADGVIAYEGSWLGGETFVSFDKKAVSLLVAQGQSARLL
;
A
#
# COMPACT_ATOMS: atom_id res chain seq x y z
N MET A 1 19.42 -19.64 1.33
CA MET A 1 18.14 -19.32 0.66
C MET A 1 18.16 -17.85 0.20
N GLN A 2 17.38 -17.44 -0.82
CA GLN A 2 17.35 -16.04 -1.30
C GLN A 2 17.11 -15.03 -0.17
N ALA A 3 16.24 -15.36 0.80
CA ALA A 3 15.97 -14.51 1.97
C ALA A 3 17.20 -14.18 2.82
N GLN A 4 18.12 -15.13 3.03
CA GLN A 4 19.34 -14.89 3.81
C GLN A 4 20.31 -13.95 3.08
N LYS A 5 20.40 -14.09 1.76
CA LYS A 5 21.21 -13.19 0.92
C LYS A 5 20.64 -11.77 0.95
N ALA A 6 19.31 -11.63 0.80
CA ALA A 6 18.64 -10.35 0.91
C ALA A 6 18.86 -9.70 2.28
N ALA A 7 18.68 -10.46 3.38
CA ALA A 7 18.88 -9.94 4.74
C ALA A 7 20.31 -9.41 4.95
N ALA A 8 21.34 -10.13 4.49
CA ALA A 8 22.72 -9.66 4.58
C ALA A 8 22.93 -8.32 3.84
N VAL A 9 22.40 -8.21 2.61
CA VAL A 9 22.48 -6.96 1.83
C VAL A 9 21.73 -5.81 2.50
N LEU A 10 20.55 -6.08 3.07
CA LEU A 10 19.72 -5.06 3.72
C LEU A 10 20.31 -4.57 5.05
N LEU A 11 21.01 -5.44 5.81
CA LEU A 11 21.65 -5.07 7.07
C LEU A 11 22.79 -4.06 6.87
N ASP A 12 23.51 -4.15 5.74
CA ASP A 12 24.64 -3.27 5.42
C ASP A 12 24.21 -2.03 4.61
N ALA A 13 22.93 -1.92 4.22
CA ALA A 13 22.46 -0.85 3.35
C ALA A 13 22.29 0.48 4.10
N ALA A 14 22.92 1.53 3.58
CA ALA A 14 22.72 2.90 4.07
C ALA A 14 21.30 3.42 3.82
N LEU A 15 20.65 2.97 2.75
CA LEU A 15 19.27 3.29 2.39
C LEU A 15 18.62 2.10 1.67
N ILE A 16 17.38 1.79 2.05
CA ILE A 16 16.54 0.75 1.45
C ILE A 16 15.34 1.45 0.82
N ALA A 17 15.34 1.56 -0.51
CA ALA A 17 14.20 2.12 -1.24
C ALA A 17 13.15 1.03 -1.48
N VAL A 18 11.92 1.29 -1.05
CA VAL A 18 10.78 0.39 -1.29
C VAL A 18 9.75 1.12 -2.16
N THR A 19 9.52 0.58 -3.35
CA THR A 19 8.60 1.18 -4.32
C THR A 19 7.14 0.82 -4.01
N LEU A 20 6.21 1.64 -4.48
CA LEU A 20 4.77 1.38 -4.31
C LEU A 20 4.33 0.04 -4.91
N PRO A 21 4.76 -0.37 -6.13
CA PRO A 21 4.48 -1.70 -6.65
C PRO A 21 4.97 -2.83 -5.72
N THR A 22 6.16 -2.68 -5.12
CA THR A 22 6.69 -3.66 -4.15
C THR A 22 5.77 -3.80 -2.93
N LEU A 23 5.19 -2.70 -2.45
CA LEU A 23 4.27 -2.73 -1.31
C LEU A 23 2.90 -3.34 -1.70
N CYS A 24 2.38 -3.01 -2.88
CA CYS A 24 1.15 -3.62 -3.39
C CYS A 24 1.28 -5.15 -3.52
N GLU A 25 2.38 -5.63 -4.10
CA GLU A 25 2.67 -7.07 -4.22
C GLU A 25 2.86 -7.72 -2.84
N LEU A 26 3.58 -7.06 -1.93
CA LEU A 26 3.77 -7.57 -0.57
C LEU A 26 2.42 -7.73 0.15
N VAL A 27 1.56 -6.70 0.11
CA VAL A 27 0.22 -6.78 0.73
C VAL A 27 -0.61 -7.88 0.09
N TRP A 28 -0.61 -7.99 -1.24
CA TRP A 28 -1.31 -9.05 -1.95
C TRP A 28 -0.82 -10.44 -1.52
N VAL A 29 0.48 -10.68 -1.48
CA VAL A 29 1.08 -11.95 -1.03
C VAL A 29 0.70 -12.27 0.41
N LEU A 30 0.85 -11.32 1.34
CA LEU A 30 0.53 -11.53 2.75
C LEU A 30 -0.95 -11.85 2.96
N ARG A 31 -1.85 -11.23 2.20
CA ARG A 31 -3.30 -11.44 2.30
C ARG A 31 -3.76 -12.71 1.59
N LYS A 32 -3.29 -12.96 0.37
CA LYS A 32 -3.82 -14.00 -0.53
C LYS A 32 -3.06 -15.32 -0.41
N ALA A 33 -1.73 -15.28 -0.38
CA ALA A 33 -0.93 -16.50 -0.28
C ALA A 33 -0.82 -16.99 1.16
N TYR A 34 -0.65 -16.07 2.11
CA TYR A 34 -0.43 -16.41 3.52
C TYR A 34 -1.67 -16.25 4.41
N GLY A 35 -2.74 -15.62 3.94
CA GLY A 35 -4.01 -15.51 4.69
C GLY A 35 -3.95 -14.64 5.94
N LEU A 36 -2.97 -13.72 6.05
CA LEU A 36 -2.83 -12.86 7.22
C LEU A 36 -4.04 -11.92 7.39
N GLN A 37 -4.36 -11.60 8.64
CA GLN A 37 -5.43 -10.65 8.96
C GLN A 37 -5.02 -9.23 8.54
N ILE A 38 -6.00 -8.38 8.22
CA ILE A 38 -5.78 -6.99 7.79
C ILE A 38 -4.90 -6.24 8.80
N LEU A 39 -5.19 -6.40 10.09
CA LEU A 39 -4.45 -5.73 11.16
C LEU A 39 -2.98 -6.21 11.24
N ASP A 40 -2.72 -7.48 10.95
CA ASP A 40 -1.35 -8.02 10.92
C ASP A 40 -0.56 -7.45 9.76
N VAL A 41 -1.18 -7.38 8.57
CA VAL A 41 -0.58 -6.78 7.39
C VAL A 41 -0.32 -5.29 7.61
N ALA A 42 -1.31 -4.54 8.09
CA ALA A 42 -1.18 -3.12 8.37
C ALA A 42 -0.07 -2.84 9.40
N ARG A 43 0.04 -3.67 10.45
CA ARG A 43 1.13 -3.59 11.43
C ARG A 43 2.49 -3.89 10.83
N ALA A 44 2.61 -4.88 9.94
CA ALA A 44 3.87 -5.18 9.25
C ALA A 44 4.31 -4.01 8.35
N ILE A 45 3.39 -3.42 7.59
CA ILE A 45 3.67 -2.24 6.76
C ILE A 45 4.07 -1.04 7.63
N ARG A 46 3.39 -0.79 8.75
CA ARG A 46 3.78 0.28 9.69
C ARG A 46 5.17 0.07 10.31
N ALA A 47 5.51 -1.17 10.64
CA ALA A 47 6.86 -1.48 11.12
C ALA A 47 7.93 -1.18 10.05
N LEU A 48 7.63 -1.49 8.78
CA LEU A 48 8.52 -1.15 7.66
C LEU A 48 8.68 0.38 7.51
N ILE A 49 7.58 1.15 7.56
CA ILE A 49 7.59 2.62 7.52
C ILE A 49 8.42 3.22 8.66
N ALA A 50 8.38 2.62 9.86
CA ALA A 50 9.09 3.09 11.04
C ALA A 50 10.59 2.77 11.03
N THR A 51 11.08 2.01 10.04
CA THR A 51 12.49 1.64 9.94
C THR A 51 13.30 2.83 9.41
N ALA A 52 14.35 3.22 10.14
CA ALA A 52 15.04 4.49 9.95
C ALA A 52 15.73 4.64 8.57
N ASN A 53 16.27 3.56 8.01
CA ASN A 53 16.93 3.55 6.71
C ASN A 53 16.02 3.10 5.55
N VAL A 54 14.70 3.00 5.77
CA VAL A 54 13.73 2.63 4.73
C VAL A 54 13.03 3.87 4.19
N GLU A 55 13.13 4.06 2.88
CA GLU A 55 12.47 5.15 2.16
C GLU A 55 11.39 4.65 1.22
N MET A 56 10.27 5.37 1.19
CA MET A 56 9.09 5.09 0.36
C MET A 56 8.22 6.35 0.25
N ASN A 57 7.23 6.34 -0.64
CA ASN A 57 6.20 7.39 -0.70
C ASN A 57 5.22 7.26 0.49
N ARG A 58 5.58 7.84 1.63
CA ARG A 58 4.81 7.71 2.90
C ARG A 58 3.35 8.17 2.76
N PRO A 59 3.02 9.29 2.08
CA PRO A 59 1.62 9.67 1.85
C PRO A 59 0.82 8.63 1.06
N ALA A 60 1.38 8.07 -0.02
CA ALA A 60 0.72 7.02 -0.80
C ALA A 60 0.49 5.75 0.03
N VAL A 61 1.47 5.37 0.87
CA VAL A 61 1.34 4.22 1.77
C VAL A 61 0.30 4.46 2.86
N ALA A 62 0.19 5.68 3.38
CA ALA A 62 -0.85 6.04 4.32
C ALA A 62 -2.25 5.93 3.68
N ALA A 63 -2.40 6.38 2.43
CA ALA A 63 -3.65 6.21 1.68
C ALA A 63 -4.00 4.74 1.44
N GLY A 64 -3.01 3.92 1.04
CA GLY A 64 -3.18 2.48 0.90
C GLY A 64 -3.57 1.80 2.21
N LEU A 65 -2.96 2.16 3.34
CA LEU A 65 -3.32 1.65 4.67
C LEU A 65 -4.76 2.02 5.05
N ALA A 66 -5.19 3.26 4.79
CA ALA A 66 -6.55 3.70 5.10
C ALA A 66 -7.60 2.86 4.35
N VAL A 67 -7.39 2.59 3.05
CA VAL A 67 -8.29 1.72 2.27
C VAL A 67 -8.23 0.26 2.74
N LEU A 68 -7.03 -0.26 3.00
CA LEU A 68 -6.86 -1.63 3.49
C LEU A 68 -7.60 -1.86 4.83
N GLU A 69 -7.48 -0.92 5.78
CA GLU A 69 -8.12 -1.01 7.09
C GLU A 69 -9.64 -0.80 7.03
N ALA A 70 -10.13 -0.06 6.05
CA ALA A 70 -11.55 0.02 5.73
C ALA A 70 -12.08 -1.25 5.03
N GLY A 71 -11.22 -2.25 4.82
CA GLY A 71 -11.57 -3.55 4.24
C GLY A 71 -11.41 -3.64 2.73
N GLY A 72 -10.81 -2.64 2.08
CA GLY A 72 -10.51 -2.61 0.64
C GLY A 72 -9.17 -3.23 0.27
N ASP A 73 -8.71 -2.97 -0.95
CA ASP A 73 -7.35 -3.29 -1.38
C ASP A 73 -6.42 -2.12 -1.08
N PHE A 74 -5.21 -2.41 -0.59
CA PHE A 74 -4.17 -1.40 -0.39
C PHE A 74 -3.82 -0.69 -1.70
N ALA A 75 -3.82 -1.42 -2.82
CA ALA A 75 -3.51 -0.87 -4.13
C ALA A 75 -4.51 0.22 -4.55
N ASP A 76 -5.80 0.08 -4.22
CA ASP A 76 -6.82 1.09 -4.57
C ASP A 76 -6.51 2.45 -3.95
N GLY A 77 -6.09 2.46 -2.67
CA GLY A 77 -5.70 3.68 -1.97
C GLY A 77 -4.42 4.31 -2.52
N VAL A 78 -3.45 3.47 -2.90
CA VAL A 78 -2.21 3.93 -3.57
C VAL A 78 -2.52 4.56 -4.92
N ILE A 79 -3.31 3.89 -5.75
CA ILE A 79 -3.67 4.36 -7.09
C ILE A 79 -4.47 5.67 -7.00
N ALA A 80 -5.44 5.76 -6.07
CA ALA A 80 -6.21 6.97 -5.86
C ALA A 80 -5.32 8.15 -5.43
N TYR A 81 -4.36 7.91 -4.52
CA TYR A 81 -3.39 8.92 -4.12
C TYR A 81 -2.50 9.36 -5.29
N GLU A 82 -1.90 8.42 -6.03
CA GLU A 82 -1.01 8.75 -7.15
C GLU A 82 -1.75 9.50 -8.25
N GLY A 83 -2.98 9.08 -8.59
CA GLY A 83 -3.83 9.80 -9.53
C GLY A 83 -4.11 11.24 -9.09
N SER A 84 -4.46 11.44 -7.82
CA SER A 84 -4.67 12.79 -7.26
C SER A 84 -3.39 13.62 -7.27
N TRP A 85 -2.24 13.03 -6.93
CA TRP A 85 -0.94 13.70 -6.95
C TRP A 85 -0.55 14.17 -8.36
N LEU A 86 -0.93 13.42 -9.40
CA LEU A 86 -0.74 13.81 -10.80
C LEU A 86 -1.74 14.88 -11.30
N GLY A 87 -2.64 15.37 -10.44
CA GLY A 87 -3.66 16.36 -10.79
C GLY A 87 -4.99 15.77 -11.23
N GLY A 88 -5.21 14.47 -11.03
CA GLY A 88 -6.50 13.83 -11.30
C GLY A 88 -7.58 14.26 -10.31
N GLU A 89 -8.74 14.67 -10.82
CA GLU A 89 -9.85 15.16 -9.99
C GLU A 89 -10.82 14.06 -9.53
N THR A 90 -10.86 12.92 -10.23
CA THR A 90 -11.80 11.84 -9.94
C THR A 90 -11.13 10.49 -10.17
N PHE A 91 -11.17 9.62 -9.16
CA PHE A 91 -10.81 8.21 -9.29
C PHE A 91 -11.92 7.45 -10.01
N VAL A 92 -11.59 6.69 -11.05
CA VAL A 92 -12.58 5.97 -11.84
C VAL A 92 -12.22 4.49 -11.89
N SER A 93 -13.17 3.61 -11.54
CA SER A 93 -12.93 2.16 -11.50
C SER A 93 -14.20 1.37 -11.80
N PHE A 94 -14.04 0.14 -12.29
CA PHE A 94 -15.11 -0.86 -12.41
C PHE A 94 -15.36 -1.59 -11.07
N ASP A 95 -14.46 -1.43 -10.09
CA ASP A 95 -14.63 -2.01 -8.76
C ASP A 95 -15.56 -1.14 -7.89
N LYS A 96 -16.80 -1.60 -7.73
CA LYS A 96 -17.80 -0.96 -6.88
C LYS A 96 -17.35 -0.78 -5.43
N LYS A 97 -16.59 -1.72 -4.89
CA LYS A 97 -16.11 -1.67 -3.50
C LYS A 97 -15.03 -0.62 -3.36
N ALA A 98 -14.05 -0.58 -4.26
CA ALA A 98 -13.01 0.45 -4.27
C ALA A 98 -13.62 1.86 -4.31
N VAL A 99 -14.55 2.09 -5.24
CA VAL A 99 -15.27 3.37 -5.36
C VAL A 99 -16.03 3.70 -4.07
N SER A 100 -16.78 2.75 -3.52
CA SER A 100 -17.56 2.98 -2.29
C SER A 100 -16.68 3.37 -1.10
N LEU A 101 -15.53 2.73 -0.94
CA LEU A 101 -14.60 3.01 0.15
C LEU A 101 -13.92 4.37 -0.01
N LEU A 102 -13.52 4.73 -1.22
CA LEU A 102 -12.90 6.04 -1.49
C LEU A 102 -13.91 7.18 -1.31
N VAL A 103 -15.16 7.01 -1.74
CA VAL A 103 -16.25 7.97 -1.44
C VAL A 103 -16.48 8.11 0.06
N ALA A 104 -16.49 6.99 0.82
CA ALA A 104 -16.63 7.04 2.27
C ALA A 104 -15.46 7.76 2.98
N GLN A 105 -14.30 7.83 2.34
CA GLN A 105 -13.13 8.60 2.80
C GLN A 105 -13.15 10.06 2.31
N GLY A 106 -14.22 10.51 1.65
CA GLY A 106 -14.37 11.88 1.16
C GLY A 106 -13.65 12.15 -0.17
N GLN A 107 -13.19 11.12 -0.88
CA GLN A 107 -12.57 11.29 -2.20
C GLN A 107 -13.61 11.31 -3.32
N SER A 108 -13.33 12.08 -4.37
CA SER A 108 -14.11 12.03 -5.61
C SER A 108 -13.81 10.73 -6.35
N ALA A 109 -14.78 9.81 -6.37
CA ALA A 109 -14.67 8.53 -7.06
C ALA A 109 -15.96 8.15 -7.80
N ARG A 110 -15.81 7.48 -8.96
CA ARG A 110 -16.92 7.11 -9.86
C ARG A 110 -16.80 5.67 -10.33
N LEU A 111 -17.92 4.94 -10.27
CA LEU A 111 -18.07 3.61 -10.85
C LEU A 111 -18.35 3.72 -12.36
N LEU A 112 -17.65 2.91 -13.16
CA LEU A 112 -17.97 2.65 -14.58
C LEU A 112 -18.67 1.31 -14.78
#